data_AF-A0A4U0XYY6-F1
#
_entry.id   AF-A0A4U0XYY6-F1
#
_cell.length_a   1.000
_cell.length_b   1.000
_cell.length_c   1.000
_cell.angle_alpha   90.00
_cell.angle_beta   90.00
_cell.angle_gamma   90.00
#
_symmetry.space_group_name_H-M   'P 1'
#
loop_
_entity.id
_entity.type
_entity.pdbx_description
1 polymer ?
#
loop_
_entity_poly.entity_id
_entity_poly.type
_entity_poly.pdbx_seq_one_letter_code
_entity_poly.pdbx_strand_id
1 'polypeptide(L)' 'MPRISSAISLTLPKEIRDIVYAYVVTTNRPILVKDHGPSPPALQKVLTQAREESIQGYYTDNRFTLSLTDYNGGQLAPF' A
#
# COMPACT_ATOMS: atom_id res chain seq x y z
N MET A 1 11.74 7.53 -12.57
CA MET A 1 11.32 6.38 -11.74
C MET A 1 11.79 5.10 -12.43
N PRO A 2 12.54 4.21 -11.76
CA PRO A 2 12.96 2.96 -12.37
C PRO A 2 11.77 2.01 -12.47
N ARG A 3 11.56 1.43 -13.66
CA ARG A 3 10.57 0.37 -13.90
C ARG A 3 11.24 -0.96 -13.64
N ILE A 4 10.99 -1.55 -12.48
CA ILE A 4 11.34 -2.95 -12.22
C ILE A 4 10.41 -3.79 -13.10
N SER A 5 10.97 -4.55 -14.04
CA SER A 5 10.18 -5.44 -14.89
C SER A 5 9.62 -6.59 -14.04
N SER A 6 8.35 -6.94 -14.28
CA SER A 6 7.63 -7.99 -13.56
C SER A 6 8.37 -9.34 -13.55
N ALA A 7 9.16 -9.62 -14.60
CA ALA A 7 9.98 -10.82 -14.72
C ALA A 7 11.18 -10.88 -13.75
N ILE A 8 11.80 -9.74 -13.40
CA ILE A 8 12.97 -9.71 -12.51
C ILE A 8 12.55 -9.92 -11.05
N SER A 9 11.37 -9.44 -10.65
CA SER A 9 10.89 -9.61 -9.27
C SER A 9 10.62 -11.07 -8.92
N LEU A 10 10.31 -11.92 -9.90
CA LEU A 10 9.98 -13.34 -9.68
C LEU A 10 11.21 -14.24 -9.51
N THR A 11 12.38 -13.83 -10.02
CA THR A 11 13.61 -14.63 -9.98
C THR A 11 14.50 -14.34 -8.77
N LEU A 12 14.19 -13.30 -7.99
CA LEU A 12 14.93 -12.96 -6.78
C LEU A 12 14.61 -13.95 -5.65
N PRO A 13 15.58 -14.27 -4.76
CA PRO A 13 15.31 -15.00 -3.52
C PRO A 13 14.25 -14.31 -2.66
N LYS A 14 13.53 -15.10 -1.85
CA LYS A 14 12.41 -14.61 -1.05
C LYS A 14 12.81 -13.47 -0.13
N GLU A 15 13.97 -13.56 0.50
CA GLU A 15 14.48 -12.55 1.42
C GLU A 15 14.66 -11.19 0.74
N ILE A 16 15.14 -11.19 -0.51
CA ILE A 16 15.32 -9.97 -1.29
C ILE A 16 13.96 -9.41 -1.73
N ARG A 17 13.03 -10.29 -2.12
CA ARG A 17 11.66 -9.87 -2.45
C ARG A 17 10.97 -9.24 -1.25
N ASP A 18 11.09 -9.83 -0.07
CA ASP A 18 10.48 -9.34 1.16
C ASP A 18 10.99 -7.91 1.50
N ILE A 19 12.30 -7.65 1.35
CA ILE A 19 12.88 -6.31 1.53
C ILE A 19 12.32 -5.32 0.50
N VAL A 20 12.32 -5.68 -0.79
CA VAL A 20 11.81 -4.81 -1.87
C VAL A 20 10.32 -4.53 -1.65
N TYR A 21 9.54 -5.54 -1.28
CA TYR A 21 8.12 -5.41 -1.05
C TYR A 21 7.84 -4.53 0.15
N ALA A 22 8.50 -4.74 1.29
CA ALA A 22 8.38 -3.88 2.45
C ALA A 22 8.69 -2.41 2.10
N TYR A 23 9.75 -2.17 1.33
CA TYR A 23 10.10 -0.81 0.90
C TYR A 23 9.06 -0.18 -0.03
N VAL A 24 8.45 -0.96 -0.93
CA VAL A 24 7.49 -0.45 -1.91
C VAL A 24 6.10 -0.27 -1.32
N VAL A 25 5.69 -1.14 -0.40
CA VAL A 25 4.33 -1.13 0.16
C VAL A 25 4.21 -0.19 1.35
N THR A 26 5.30 0.13 2.03
CA THR A 26 5.29 1.02 3.20
C THR A 26 5.58 2.46 2.80
N THR A 27 4.77 3.39 3.31
CA THR A 27 4.95 4.83 3.11
C THR A 27 4.94 5.56 4.45
N ASN A 28 5.78 6.59 4.58
CA ASN A 28 5.81 7.45 5.77
C ASN A 28 4.62 8.42 5.83
N ARG A 29 3.83 8.53 4.76
CA ARG A 29 2.65 9.41 4.69
C ARG A 29 1.37 8.60 4.89
N PRO A 30 0.37 9.14 5.60
CA PRO A 30 -0.91 8.47 5.74
C PRO A 30 -1.56 8.20 4.38
N ILE A 31 -2.08 6.99 4.20
CA ILE A 31 -2.86 6.59 3.03
C ILE A 31 -4.31 7.02 3.26
N LEU A 32 -4.77 7.97 2.46
CA LEU A 32 -6.17 8.37 2.49
C LEU A 32 -7.05 7.25 1.94
N VAL A 33 -7.98 6.78 2.76
CA VAL A 33 -9.03 5.83 2.36
C VAL A 33 -10.13 6.64 1.68
N LYS A 34 -10.35 6.37 0.39
CA LYS A 34 -11.44 6.95 -0.40
C LYS A 34 -12.65 6.01 -0.38
N ASP A 35 -13.78 6.44 -0.95
CA ASP A 35 -15.04 5.67 -0.98
C ASP A 35 -14.91 4.26 -1.59
N HIS A 36 -13.92 4.04 -2.45
CA HIS A 36 -13.59 2.76 -3.10
C HIS A 36 -12.44 2.00 -2.40
N GLY A 37 -12.08 2.40 -1.19
CA GLY A 37 -10.98 1.84 -0.42
C GLY A 37 -9.62 2.51 -0.69
N PRO A 38 -8.55 2.04 -0.01
CA PRO A 38 -7.20 2.54 -0.25
C PRO A 38 -6.69 2.02 -1.60
N SER A 39 -6.04 2.89 -2.40
CA SER A 39 -5.46 2.47 -3.70
C SER A 39 -4.18 1.67 -3.46
N PRO A 40 -4.14 0.35 -3.76
CA PRO A 40 -2.95 -0.45 -3.53
C PRO A 40 -1.78 0.02 -4.40
N PRO A 41 -0.53 -0.18 -3.95
CA PRO A 41 0.66 0.05 -4.75
C PRO A 41 0.58 -0.69 -6.09
N ALA A 42 1.12 -0.09 -7.15
CA ALA A 42 1.09 -0.67 -8.50
C ALA A 42 1.64 -2.10 -8.54
N LEU A 43 2.64 -2.39 -7.68
CA LEU A 43 3.24 -3.71 -7.57
C LEU A 43 2.22 -4.80 -7.17
N GLN A 44 1.34 -4.51 -6.21
CA GLN A 44 0.28 -5.43 -5.77
C GLN A 44 -0.86 -5.58 -6.80
N LYS A 45 -0.98 -4.65 -7.74
CA LYS A 45 -1.99 -4.72 -8.82
C LYS A 45 -1.53 -5.56 -10.01
N VAL A 46 -0.22 -5.68 -10.21
CA VAL A 46 0.37 -6.33 -11.40
C VAL A 46 0.82 -7.76 -11.11
N LEU A 47 1.25 -8.07 -9.88
CA LEU A 47 1.80 -9.38 -9.52
C LEU A 47 1.04 -9.99 -8.34
N THR A 48 0.34 -11.11 -8.59
CA THR A 48 -0.40 -11.84 -7.55
C THR A 48 0.50 -12.30 -6.40
N GLN A 49 1.69 -12.84 -6.73
CA GLN A 49 2.67 -13.24 -5.71
C GLN A 49 3.11 -12.05 -4.86
N ALA A 50 3.40 -10.90 -5.47
CA ALA A 50 3.78 -9.71 -4.72
C ALA A 50 2.64 -9.24 -3.82
N ARG A 51 1.39 -9.37 -4.25
CA ARG A 51 0.23 -9.09 -3.41
C ARG A 51 0.17 -10.03 -2.21
N GLU A 52 0.23 -11.34 -2.42
CA GLU A 52 0.16 -12.34 -1.35
C GLU A 52 1.29 -12.19 -0.33
N GLU A 53 2.53 -11.97 -0.80
CA GLU A 53 3.71 -11.85 0.06
C GLU A 53 3.74 -10.52 0.84
N SER A 54 3.10 -9.45 0.34
CA SER A 54 3.23 -8.10 0.93
C SER A 54 1.95 -7.51 1.55
N ILE A 55 0.79 -8.17 1.38
CA ILE A 55 -0.50 -7.65 1.84
C ILE A 55 -0.53 -7.41 3.34
N GLN A 56 0.09 -8.30 4.13
CA GLN A 56 0.13 -8.15 5.58
C GLN A 56 0.92 -6.90 5.96
N GLY A 57 2.15 -6.72 5.47
CA GLY A 57 2.94 -5.52 5.74
C GLY A 57 2.23 -4.24 5.28
N TYR A 58 1.56 -4.27 4.13
CA TYR A 58 0.79 -3.13 3.64
C TYR A 58 -0.29 -2.66 4.64
N TYR A 59 -1.04 -3.57 5.24
CA TYR A 59 -2.10 -3.20 6.20
C TYR A 59 -1.59 -2.97 7.62
N THR A 60 -0.44 -3.53 7.99
CA THR A 60 0.09 -3.47 9.36
C THR A 60 1.05 -2.30 9.56
N ASP A 61 1.87 -1.99 8.55
CA ASP A 61 2.98 -1.04 8.67
C ASP A 61 2.61 0.37 8.16
N ASN A 62 1.50 0.51 7.43
CA ASN A 62 1.03 1.80 6.95
C ASN A 62 -0.01 2.43 7.88
N ARG A 63 -0.03 3.76 7.90
CA ARG A 63 -1.10 4.54 8.54
C ARG A 63 -2.18 4.83 7.53
N PHE A 64 -3.42 4.53 7.87
CA PHE A 64 -4.59 4.84 7.05
C PHE A 64 -5.38 5.97 7.70
N THR A 65 -5.81 6.93 6.89
CA THR A 65 -6.65 8.05 7.35
C THR A 65 -7.97 8.00 6.62
N LEU A 66 -9.07 8.06 7.39
CA LEU A 66 -10.42 8.19 6.87
C LEU A 66 -10.86 9.65 7.00
N SER A 67 -11.23 10.29 5.89
CA SER A 67 -11.82 11.63 5.92
C SER A 67 -13.33 11.51 5.93
N LEU A 68 -13.95 11.78 7.07
CA LEU A 68 -15.41 11.85 7.19
C LEU A 68 -15.84 13.31 7.02
N THR A 69 -16.63 13.59 5.98
CA THR A 69 -17.24 14.91 5.80
C THR A 69 -18.68 14.85 6.30
N ASP A 70 -18.98 15.54 7.40
CA ASP A 70 -20.36 15.78 7.81
C ASP A 70 -20.97 16.88 6.92
N TYR A 71 -22.09 16.57 6.28
CA TYR A 71 -22.83 17.51 5.44
C TYR A 71 -23.49 18.65 6.23
N ASN A 72 -23.43 18.60 7.57
CA ASN A 72 -23.87 19.69 8.46
C ASN A 72 -22.79 20.77 8.73
N GLY A 73 -21.63 20.72 8.08
CA GLY A 73 -20.61 21.78 8.16
C GLY A 73 -19.76 21.81 9.43
N GLY A 74 -19.94 20.85 10.33
CA GLY A 74 -19.04 20.62 11.47
C GLY A 74 -17.88 19.71 11.06
N GLN A 75 -16.63 20.17 11.16
CA GLN A 75 -15.48 19.27 11.05
C GLN A 75 -15.60 18.19 12.13
N LEU A 76 -15.66 16.93 11.73
CA LEU A 76 -15.47 15.82 12.65
C LEU A 76 -13.99 15.84 13.07
N ALA A 77 -13.74 16.07 14.36
CA ALA A 77 -12.41 16.12 14.92
C ALA A 77 -11.62 14.83 14.60
N PRO A 78 -10.29 14.91 14.42
CA PRO A 78 -9.48 13.71 14.22
C PRO A 78 -9.49 12.85 15.49
N PHE A 79 -9.74 11.55 15.30
CA PHE A 79 -9.61 10.50 16.32
C PHE A 79 -8.15 10.03 16.45
#